data_AF-A0A436D125-F1
#
_entry.id   AF-A0A436D125-F1
#
_cell.length_a   1.000
_cell.length_b   1.000
_cell.length_c   1.000
_cell.angle_alpha   90.00
_cell.angle_beta   90.00
_cell.angle_gamma   90.00
#
_symmetry.space_group_name_H-M   'P 1'
#
loop_
_entity.id
_entity.type
_entity.pdbx_description
1 polymer ?
#
loop_
_entity_poly.entity_id
_entity_poly.type
_entity_poly.pdbx_seq_one_letter_code
_entity_poly.pdbx_strand_id
1 'polypeptide(L)' 'GDAVALGAKLQEIILAPEAWRGFVAAGRARYEAIFSEPVAAAAITAIAAEKLKTTIARPGRAPAARAAETRP' A
#
# COMPACT_ATOMS: atom_id res chain seq x y z
N GLY A 1 7.88 -21.94 2.80
CA GLY A 1 7.14 -21.88 4.07
C GLY A 1 7.62 -23.02 4.93
N ASP A 2 7.86 -22.77 6.22
CA ASP A 2 8.37 -23.77 7.17
C ASP A 2 7.22 -24.29 8.04
N ALA A 3 6.84 -25.54 7.80
CA ALA A 3 5.74 -26.20 8.53
C ALA A 3 6.10 -26.49 9.99
N VAL A 4 7.38 -26.72 10.30
CA VAL A 4 7.86 -26.97 11.67
C VAL A 4 7.76 -25.70 12.48
N ALA A 5 8.23 -24.58 11.92
CA ALA A 5 8.09 -23.26 12.56
C ALA A 5 6.62 -22.88 12.77
N LEU A 6 5.75 -23.17 11.80
CA LEU A 6 4.31 -22.95 11.95
C LEU A 6 3.72 -23.80 13.09
N GLY A 7 4.04 -25.09 13.13
CA GLY A 7 3.58 -26.01 14.17
C GLY A 7 4.01 -25.56 15.58
N ALA A 8 5.27 -25.17 15.73
CA ALA A 8 5.79 -24.65 17.00
C ALA A 8 5.03 -23.39 17.46
N LYS A 9 4.73 -22.47 16.53
CA LYS A 9 4.00 -21.24 16.85
C LYS A 9 2.53 -21.52 17.21
N LEU A 10 1.88 -22.46 16.53
CA LEU A 10 0.53 -22.90 16.86
C LEU A 10 0.46 -23.56 18.25
N GLN A 11 1.45 -24.38 18.58
CA GLN A 11 1.54 -24.99 19.91
C GLN A 11 1.70 -23.94 21.01
N GLU A 12 2.52 -22.91 20.79
CA GLU A 12 2.67 -21.78 21.73
C GLU A 12 1.34 -21.03 21.95
N ILE A 13 0.56 -20.80 20.89
CA ILE A 13 -0.77 -20.18 20.99
C ILE A 13 -1.70 -21.00 21.88
N ILE A 14 -1.71 -22.32 21.68
CA ILE A 14 -2.60 -23.23 22.42
C ILE A 14 -2.20 -23.31 23.90
N LEU A 15 -0.91 -23.38 24.19
CA LEU A 15 -0.40 -23.60 25.56
C LEU A 15 -0.35 -22.32 26.41
N ALA A 16 -0.30 -21.14 25.80
CA ALA A 16 -0.18 -19.87 26.51
C ALA A 16 -1.20 -18.82 26.04
N PRO A 17 -2.52 -19.06 26.13
CA PRO A 17 -3.56 -18.17 25.62
C PRO A 17 -3.48 -16.75 26.22
N GLU A 18 -2.97 -16.65 27.44
CA GLU A 18 -2.81 -15.39 28.17
C GLU A 18 -1.80 -14.43 27.51
N ALA A 19 -0.77 -14.99 26.86
CA ALA A 19 0.21 -14.22 26.10
C ALA A 19 -0.40 -13.58 24.84
N TRP A 20 -1.58 -14.06 24.42
CA TRP A 20 -2.28 -13.63 23.20
C TRP A 20 -3.44 -12.67 23.46
N ARG A 21 -3.75 -12.35 24.72
CA ARG A 21 -4.86 -11.42 25.05
C ARG A 21 -4.76 -10.07 24.34
N GLY A 22 -3.55 -9.58 24.08
CA GLY A 22 -3.32 -8.31 23.35
C GLY A 22 -3.27 -8.44 21.82
N PHE A 23 -3.29 -9.65 21.27
CA PHE A 23 -3.02 -9.90 19.85
C PHE A 23 -4.02 -9.19 18.93
N VAL A 24 -5.31 -9.22 19.26
CA VAL A 24 -6.35 -8.58 18.44
C VAL A 24 -6.16 -7.06 18.38
N ALA A 25 -5.88 -6.42 19.52
CA ALA A 25 -5.64 -4.98 19.59
C ALA A 25 -4.37 -4.59 18.83
N ALA A 26 -3.27 -5.34 19.02
CA ALA A 26 -2.02 -5.13 18.30
C ALA A 26 -2.18 -5.35 16.78
N GLY A 27 -2.92 -6.37 16.38
CA GLY A 27 -3.25 -6.68 14.99
C GLY A 27 -4.05 -5.55 14.34
N ARG A 28 -5.09 -5.05 15.02
CA ARG A 28 -5.86 -3.89 14.55
C ARG A 28 -5.00 -2.64 14.41
N ALA A 29 -4.21 -2.31 15.42
CA ALA A 29 -3.33 -1.14 15.38
C ALA A 29 -2.35 -1.22 14.19
N ARG A 30 -1.78 -2.41 13.94
CA ARG A 30 -0.88 -2.64 12.81
C ARG A 30 -1.60 -2.57 11.47
N TYR A 31 -2.83 -3.07 11.39
CA TYR A 31 -3.63 -2.96 10.17
C TYR A 31 -3.92 -1.50 9.83
N GLU A 32 -4.44 -0.71 10.77
CA GLU A 32 -4.76 0.71 10.54
C GLU A 32 -3.53 1.55 10.18
N ALA A 33 -2.36 1.21 10.76
CA ALA A 33 -1.10 1.86 10.42
C ALA A 33 -0.65 1.64 8.96
N ILE A 34 -1.15 0.60 8.29
CA ILE A 34 -0.73 0.21 6.93
C ILE A 34 -1.85 0.43 5.91
N PHE A 35 -3.10 0.15 6.28
CA PHE A 35 -4.24 0.01 5.38
C PHE A 35 -5.36 1.01 5.64
N SER A 36 -5.07 2.12 6.33
CA SER A 36 -6.04 3.19 6.50
C SER A 36 -6.09 4.15 5.31
N GLU A 37 -7.24 4.79 5.12
CA GLU A 37 -7.45 5.79 4.08
C GLU A 37 -6.41 6.91 4.10
N PRO A 38 -6.01 7.49 5.25
CA PRO A 38 -4.98 8.52 5.29
C PRO A 38 -3.62 8.02 4.78
N VAL A 39 -3.26 6.77 5.09
CA VAL A 39 -2.00 6.16 4.62
C VAL A 39 -2.05 5.96 3.10
N ALA A 40 -3.17 5.47 2.57
CA ALA A 40 -3.37 5.33 1.13
C ALA A 40 -3.34 6.69 0.41
N ALA A 41 -4.04 7.70 0.93
CA ALA A 41 -4.06 9.04 0.37
C ALA A 41 -2.67 9.69 0.36
N ALA A 42 -1.89 9.52 1.43
CA ALA A 42 -0.51 9.99 1.51
C ALA A 42 0.38 9.32 0.45
N ALA A 43 0.27 8.00 0.28
CA ALA A 43 1.03 7.26 -0.73
C ALA A 43 0.66 7.69 -2.16
N ILE A 44 -0.63 7.83 -2.46
CA ILE A 44 -1.10 8.31 -3.78
C ILE A 44 -0.58 9.72 -4.04
N THR A 45 -0.65 10.62 -3.05
CA THR A 45 -0.16 12.00 -3.18
C THR A 45 1.33 12.04 -3.45
N ALA A 46 2.13 11.23 -2.75
CA ALA A 46 3.57 11.13 -2.98
C ALA A 46 3.89 10.65 -4.41
N ILE A 47 3.19 9.63 -4.90
CA ILE A 47 3.36 9.12 -6.27
C ILE A 47 2.96 10.19 -7.30
N ALA A 48 1.85 10.89 -7.08
CA ALA A 48 1.38 11.93 -7.99
C ALA A 48 2.36 13.11 -8.05
N ALA A 49 2.88 13.55 -6.90
CA ALA A 49 3.89 14.61 -6.82
C ALA A 49 5.17 14.24 -7.56
N GLU A 50 5.65 13.01 -7.39
CA GLU A 50 6.85 12.51 -8.09
C GLU A 50 6.65 12.47 -9.61
N LYS A 51 5.48 12.02 -10.07
CA LYS A 51 5.13 12.02 -11.51
C LYS A 51 5.03 13.44 -12.07
N LEU A 52 4.47 14.38 -11.33
CA LEU A 52 4.38 15.78 -11.74
C LEU A 52 5.77 16.41 -11.84
N LYS A 53 6.63 16.22 -10.84
CA LYS A 53 8.02 16.70 -10.86
C LYS A 53 8.79 16.15 -12.07
N THR A 54 8.65 14.85 -12.34
CA THR A 54 9.25 14.19 -13.51
C THR A 54 8.73 14.80 -14.83
N THR A 55 7.44 15.15 -14.89
CA THR A 55 6.82 15.76 -16.08
C THR A 55 7.33 17.18 -16.32
N ILE A 56 7.44 17.99 -15.25
CA ILE A 56 7.98 19.36 -15.31
C ILE A 56 9.47 19.35 -15.67
N ALA A 57 10.22 18.38 -15.17
CA ALA A 57 11.64 18.20 -15.48
C ALA A 57 11.90 17.75 -16.93
N ARG A 58 10.87 17.52 -17.76
CA ARG A 58 10.99 17.22 -19.19
C ARG A 58 10.59 18.44 -20.03
N PRO A 59 11.50 19.36 -20.39
CA PRO A 59 11.22 20.38 -21.37
C PRO A 59 11.23 19.73 -22.77
N GLY A 60 10.10 19.76 -23.48
CA GLY A 60 10.11 19.56 -24.93
C GLY A 60 9.20 18.49 -25.52
N ARG A 61 8.04 18.16 -24.94
CA ARG A 61 6.99 17.46 -25.72
C ARG A 61 5.96 18.47 -26.23
N ALA A 62 6.10 18.88 -27.48
CA ALA A 62 5.08 19.63 -28.19
C ALA A 62 3.75 18.83 -28.20
N PRO A 63 2.59 19.47 -28.02
CA PRO A 63 1.30 18.80 -28.09
C PRO A 63 1.06 18.35 -29.54
N ALA A 64 1.14 17.04 -29.79
CA ALA A 64 0.72 16.46 -31.06
C ALA A 64 -0.79 16.68 -31.20
N ALA A 65 -1.17 17.34 -32.30
CA ALA A 65 -2.51 17.78 -32.62
C ALA A 65 -3.56 16.66 -32.51
N ARG A 66 -4.51 16.80 -31.57
CA ARG A 66 -5.84 16.19 -31.68
C ARG A 66 -6.65 17.03 -32.68
N ALA A 67 -6.42 16.84 -33.96
CA ALA A 67 -7.22 17.44 -35.02
C ALA A 67 -7.21 16.53 -36.25
N ALA A 68 -7.97 15.44 -36.19
CA ALA A 68 -8.47 14.73 -37.37
C ALA A 68 -9.44 13.63 -36.91
N GLU A 69 -10.68 13.99 -36.61
CA GLU A 69 -11.81 13.06 -36.66
C GLU A 69 -13.10 13.86 -36.75
N THR A 70 -13.21 14.65 -37.82
CA THR A 70 -14.50 15.03 -38.37
C THR A 70 -14.47 14.85 -39.89
N ARG A 71 -15.45 14.06 -40.36
CA ARG A 71 -16.09 14.00 -41.69
C ARG A 71 -15.59 13.00 -42.74
N PRO A 72 -16.47 12.55 -43.65
CA PRO A 72 -17.82 13.06 -44.00
C PRO A 72 -18.99 12.49 -43.20
#